data_AF-A0A2B4R5K1-F1
#
_entry.id   AF-A0A2B4R5K1-F1
#
_cell.length_a   1.000
_cell.length_b   1.000
_cell.length_c   1.000
_cell.angle_alpha   90.00
_cell.angle_beta   90.00
_cell.angle_gamma   90.00
#
_symmetry.space_group_name_H-M   'P 1'
#
loop_
_entity.id
_entity.type
_entity.pdbx_description
1 polymer ?
#
loop_
_entity_poly.entity_id
_entity_poly.type
_entity_poly.pdbx_seq_one_letter_code
_entity_poly.pdbx_strand_id
1 'polypeptide(L)'
;MLSLSLGFALSKIEGPSFSSSSSGAVNDKRTYEELKRDPTPALQRKLNSKLLTLKKTNAFDTQRYYRLRCSVPQPPKLYGLPKLHKPGFPMRPIVSFCGSPTYQLSKYLTTILQPLTDKSRHKLQSTEDFINATKTVQIPDDYKLVSFDVKSLFTSIPLQLALQCTETAIRKSTEPLPLPTDDIMDLLNICLTSTYFQYNGKHYKQLHGTAMGSPVSVVIAEIVMQNIEERALSTCRQTIPLWLRYVDDTFTAVRHDEIDAFHNHLNEQNTDIQFTREVEENGKLPFLDCLVSHNDNSLRTTVYRKPTHTDRLLDESSYNPTSHKATTIRTLTRRAQLVCDSTDSLSDENKYLHRVFTKNNYNNDFIRRNTHRPTTTTETNDTATPTTTATIPYIKGMSENISRILLPFNIRVAHKPITTLRQLLTNVKDKDEPRNRQGTIYKINCSDCQASYIGETGRNLTTRLTEHRRATRKGDVSNHIAEHHRLTNHNIDWDSAQCLTYSTDYFQRLTLESWFTNLEQTPLNRCQQLPAPYKRLIHDINITNDRKRTT
;
A
#
# COMPACT_ATOMS: atom_id res chain seq x y z
N MET A 1 -5.97 10.07 -2.37
CA MET A 1 -5.60 8.66 -2.64
C MET A 1 -6.34 7.67 -1.71
N LEU A 2 -7.66 7.84 -1.55
CA LEU A 2 -8.54 6.94 -0.78
C LEU A 2 -9.69 6.53 -1.69
N SER A 3 -9.35 5.66 -2.64
CA SER A 3 -10.27 4.83 -3.41
C SER A 3 -9.70 3.42 -3.37
N LEU A 4 -9.65 2.87 -2.15
CA LEU A 4 -9.62 1.42 -1.98
C LEU A 4 -11.09 1.04 -1.94
N SER A 5 -11.64 0.76 -3.12
CA SER A 5 -12.95 0.14 -3.30
C SER A 5 -13.12 -0.96 -2.24
N LEU A 6 -14.10 -0.78 -1.36
CA LEU A 6 -14.60 -1.83 -0.47
C LEU A 6 -14.94 -3.04 -1.34
N GLY A 7 -14.19 -4.13 -1.16
CA GLY A 7 -14.46 -5.38 -1.86
C GLY A 7 -13.21 -6.16 -2.22
N PHE A 8 -12.33 -6.42 -1.26
CA PHE A 8 -11.38 -7.51 -1.47
C PHE A 8 -12.12 -8.83 -1.29
N ALA A 9 -12.54 -9.44 -2.40
CA ALA A 9 -12.88 -10.85 -2.41
C ALA A 9 -11.64 -11.64 -1.97
N LEU A 10 -11.76 -12.35 -0.85
CA LEU A 10 -10.76 -13.29 -0.37
C LEU A 10 -11.06 -14.65 -1.00
N SER A 11 -10.38 -15.00 -2.08
CA SER A 11 -10.29 -16.38 -2.57
C SER A 11 -9.00 -17.01 -2.04
N LYS A 12 -9.11 -18.15 -1.37
CA LYS A 12 -7.94 -18.98 -1.03
C LYS A 12 -7.50 -19.68 -2.32
N ILE A 13 -6.40 -19.24 -2.93
CA ILE A 13 -5.68 -20.06 -3.90
C ILE A 13 -4.59 -20.77 -3.09
N GLU A 14 -4.84 -22.00 -2.68
CA GLU A 14 -3.82 -22.84 -2.05
C GLU A 14 -2.90 -23.45 -3.11
N GLY A 15 -1.59 -23.46 -2.84
CA GLY A 15 -0.68 -24.40 -3.48
C GLY A 15 -0.38 -24.18 -4.98
N PRO A 16 0.09 -25.23 -5.69
CA PRO A 16 0.96 -25.18 -6.89
C PRO A 16 0.46 -24.39 -8.11
N SER A 17 -0.79 -23.92 -8.10
CA SER A 17 -1.37 -23.00 -9.08
C SER A 17 -0.83 -21.55 -8.96
N PHE A 18 -0.48 -21.08 -7.75
CA PHE A 18 0.22 -19.79 -7.55
C PHE A 18 1.66 -19.83 -8.06
N SER A 19 2.39 -20.90 -7.72
CA SER A 19 3.78 -21.08 -8.16
C SER A 19 3.84 -21.26 -9.67
N SER A 20 2.98 -22.07 -10.30
CA SER A 20 2.99 -22.26 -11.75
C SER A 20 2.66 -20.98 -12.54
N SER A 21 1.62 -20.23 -12.14
CA SER A 21 1.20 -19.02 -12.87
C SER A 21 2.16 -17.84 -12.67
N SER A 22 2.67 -17.64 -11.44
CA SER A 22 3.63 -16.57 -11.14
C SER A 22 5.03 -16.89 -11.66
N SER A 23 5.45 -18.17 -11.62
CA SER A 23 6.70 -18.59 -12.27
C SER A 23 6.61 -18.41 -13.78
N GLY A 24 5.45 -18.70 -14.40
CA GLY A 24 5.23 -18.41 -15.83
C GLY A 24 5.41 -16.93 -16.18
N ALA A 25 4.91 -16.02 -15.34
CA ALA A 25 5.05 -14.57 -15.56
C ALA A 25 6.49 -14.06 -15.34
N VAL A 26 7.20 -14.56 -14.31
CA VAL A 26 8.59 -14.14 -14.03
C VAL A 26 9.60 -14.82 -14.97
N ASN A 27 9.25 -15.95 -15.57
CA ASN A 27 10.07 -16.63 -16.58
C ASN A 27 9.98 -15.99 -17.97
N ASP A 28 9.14 -14.97 -18.17
CA ASP A 28 9.14 -14.19 -19.40
C ASP A 28 10.43 -13.36 -19.50
N LYS A 29 11.40 -13.90 -20.24
CA LYS A 29 12.69 -13.27 -20.49
C LYS A 29 12.61 -11.96 -21.28
N ARG A 30 11.46 -11.64 -21.89
CA ARG A 30 11.23 -10.33 -22.53
C ARG A 30 10.91 -9.24 -21.49
N THR A 31 10.35 -9.62 -20.34
CA THR A 31 9.91 -8.68 -19.31
C THR A 31 10.87 -8.64 -18.12
N TYR A 32 11.45 -9.78 -17.74
CA TYR A 32 12.29 -9.92 -16.55
C TYR A 32 13.63 -10.60 -16.84
N GLU A 33 14.66 -10.14 -16.14
CA GLU A 33 16.01 -10.74 -16.14
C GLU A 33 16.36 -11.23 -14.73
N GLU A 34 16.77 -12.49 -14.60
CA GLU A 34 17.31 -13.02 -13.33
C GLU A 34 18.70 -12.43 -13.05
N LEU A 35 18.86 -11.84 -11.87
CA LEU A 35 20.11 -11.24 -11.42
C LEU A 35 20.96 -12.24 -10.64
N LYS A 36 22.26 -12.24 -10.91
CA LYS A 36 23.24 -13.12 -10.23
C LYS A 36 23.44 -12.78 -8.75
N ARG A 37 23.15 -11.54 -8.32
CA ARG A 37 23.40 -11.03 -6.98
C ARG A 37 22.31 -10.06 -6.55
N ASP A 38 22.11 -9.94 -5.24
CA ASP A 38 21.22 -8.93 -4.66
C ASP A 38 21.76 -7.51 -4.91
N PRO A 39 21.05 -6.65 -5.68
CA PRO A 39 21.47 -5.28 -5.93
C PRO A 39 21.15 -4.31 -4.78
N THR A 40 20.41 -4.76 -3.76
CA THR A 40 19.93 -3.93 -2.64
C THR A 40 21.05 -3.14 -1.95
N PRO A 41 22.20 -3.75 -1.56
CA PRO A 41 23.26 -3.01 -0.87
C PRO A 41 23.96 -1.98 -1.77
N ALA A 42 24.08 -2.26 -3.07
CA ALA A 42 24.67 -1.33 -4.03
C ALA A 42 23.76 -0.11 -4.23
N LEU A 43 22.45 -0.35 -4.39
CA LEU A 43 21.48 0.74 -4.50
C LEU A 43 21.39 1.58 -3.23
N GLN A 44 21.40 0.94 -2.04
CA GLN A 44 21.43 1.67 -0.77
C GLN A 44 22.62 2.62 -0.69
N ARG A 45 23.82 2.16 -1.05
CA ARG A 45 25.03 3.00 -1.07
C ARG A 45 24.91 4.15 -2.06
N LYS A 46 24.45 3.88 -3.29
CA LYS A 46 24.23 4.91 -4.33
C LYS A 46 23.27 6.00 -3.84
N LEU A 47 22.09 5.60 -3.34
CA LEU A 47 21.08 6.50 -2.82
C LEU A 47 21.62 7.34 -1.65
N ASN A 48 22.14 6.69 -0.62
CA ASN A 48 22.60 7.39 0.58
C ASN A 48 23.75 8.37 0.27
N SER A 49 24.58 8.06 -0.74
CA SER A 49 25.63 8.97 -1.21
C SER A 49 25.05 10.23 -1.87
N LYS A 50 24.08 10.09 -2.80
CA LYS A 50 23.41 11.26 -3.41
C LYS A 50 22.67 12.09 -2.35
N LEU A 51 21.96 11.45 -1.41
CA LEU A 51 21.28 12.15 -0.31
C LEU A 51 22.27 12.90 0.60
N LEU A 52 23.47 12.34 0.83
CA LEU A 52 24.51 13.00 1.61
C LEU A 52 25.08 14.22 0.87
N THR A 53 25.26 14.14 -0.45
CA THR A 53 25.64 15.30 -1.27
C THR A 53 24.61 16.42 -1.14
N LEU A 54 23.32 16.11 -1.28
CA LEU A 54 22.23 17.10 -1.13
C LEU A 54 22.17 17.71 0.28
N LYS A 55 22.54 16.94 1.31
CA LYS A 55 22.70 17.48 2.66
C LYS A 55 23.88 18.46 2.73
N LYS A 56 25.03 18.11 2.14
CA LYS A 56 26.24 18.95 2.16
C LYS A 56 26.06 20.26 1.38
N THR A 57 25.25 20.26 0.32
CA THR A 57 24.90 21.45 -0.46
C THR A 57 23.73 22.26 0.14
N ASN A 58 23.25 21.89 1.35
CA ASN A 58 22.09 22.49 2.01
C ASN A 58 20.77 22.40 1.24
N ALA A 59 20.69 21.59 0.18
CA ALA A 59 19.43 21.28 -0.49
C ALA A 59 18.48 20.47 0.40
N PHE A 60 19.03 19.63 1.29
CA PHE A 60 18.28 18.94 2.34
C PHE A 60 18.74 19.32 3.74
N ASP A 61 17.77 19.65 4.59
CA ASP A 61 17.98 19.75 6.03
C ASP A 61 18.29 18.36 6.65
N THR A 62 18.77 18.38 7.90
CA THR A 62 19.16 17.17 8.61
C THR A 62 17.99 16.21 8.84
N GLN A 63 16.79 16.73 9.11
CA GLN A 63 15.60 15.90 9.36
C GLN A 63 15.16 15.17 8.09
N ARG A 64 15.11 15.86 6.95
CA ARG A 64 14.79 15.32 5.64
C ARG A 64 15.83 14.28 5.21
N TYR A 65 17.13 14.55 5.39
CA TYR A 65 18.17 13.57 5.12
C TYR A 65 17.94 12.25 5.87
N TYR A 66 17.72 12.30 7.20
CA TYR A 66 17.51 11.08 7.98
C TYR A 66 16.18 10.37 7.67
N ARG A 67 15.16 11.12 7.23
CA ARG A 67 13.88 10.55 6.81
C ARG A 67 13.96 9.82 5.46
N LEU A 68 14.78 10.31 4.54
CA LEU A 68 14.93 9.74 3.20
C LEU A 68 16.02 8.66 3.12
N ARG A 69 17.05 8.75 3.97
CA ARG A 69 18.13 7.76 4.04
C ARG A 69 17.60 6.39 4.39
N CYS A 70 18.02 5.37 3.65
CA CYS A 70 17.73 3.98 3.99
C CYS A 70 18.88 3.40 4.82
N SER A 71 18.62 3.15 6.11
CA SER A 71 19.62 2.55 7.02
C SER A 71 19.62 1.03 6.98
N VAL A 72 18.45 0.43 6.82
CA VAL A 72 18.26 -1.02 6.80
C VAL A 72 17.40 -1.36 5.59
N PRO A 73 18.01 -1.75 4.46
CA PRO A 73 17.25 -1.97 3.25
C PRO A 73 16.69 -3.39 3.22
N GLN A 74 15.57 -3.57 2.54
CA GLN A 74 15.05 -4.88 2.14
C GLN A 74 14.89 -4.90 0.61
N PRO A 75 15.14 -6.04 -0.05
CA PRO A 75 14.77 -6.15 -1.45
C PRO A 75 13.25 -5.97 -1.60
N PRO A 76 12.77 -5.27 -2.62
CA PRO A 76 11.36 -5.28 -2.97
C PRO A 76 10.89 -6.72 -3.22
N LYS A 77 9.63 -7.05 -2.87
CA LYS A 77 9.12 -8.43 -3.00
C LYS A 77 7.95 -8.52 -3.96
N LEU A 78 8.03 -9.43 -4.92
CA LEU A 78 6.91 -9.73 -5.80
C LEU A 78 5.83 -10.52 -5.06
N TYR A 79 4.58 -10.17 -5.30
CA TYR A 79 3.43 -10.98 -4.94
C TYR A 79 2.33 -10.79 -5.99
N GLY A 80 1.43 -11.76 -6.10
CA GLY A 80 0.31 -11.69 -7.04
C GLY A 80 -1.02 -11.43 -6.35
N LEU A 81 -1.90 -10.66 -7.00
CA LEU A 81 -3.33 -10.59 -6.66
C LEU A 81 -4.17 -11.25 -7.76
N PRO A 82 -5.04 -12.23 -7.46
CA PRO A 82 -5.84 -12.89 -8.48
C PRO A 82 -6.90 -11.94 -9.07
N LYS A 83 -7.04 -11.95 -10.40
CA LYS A 83 -8.15 -11.26 -11.10
C LYS A 83 -9.33 -12.21 -11.25
N LEU A 84 -10.17 -12.28 -10.21
CA LEU A 84 -11.30 -13.22 -10.13
C LEU A 84 -12.37 -13.08 -11.23
N HIS A 85 -12.44 -11.92 -11.87
CA HIS A 85 -13.41 -11.62 -12.92
C HIS A 85 -12.93 -12.02 -14.32
N LYS A 86 -11.71 -12.55 -14.48
CA LYS A 86 -11.18 -12.99 -15.77
C LYS A 86 -11.09 -14.52 -15.82
N PRO A 87 -11.45 -15.17 -16.95
CA PRO A 87 -11.28 -16.61 -17.13
C PRO A 87 -9.85 -17.06 -16.82
N GLY A 88 -9.71 -18.20 -16.15
CA GLY A 88 -8.40 -18.72 -15.71
C GLY A 88 -7.77 -17.97 -14.52
N PHE A 89 -8.46 -16.99 -13.94
CA PHE A 89 -8.05 -16.23 -12.75
C PHE A 89 -6.60 -15.70 -12.80
N PRO A 90 -6.20 -14.99 -13.88
CA PRO A 90 -4.83 -14.54 -14.05
C PRO A 90 -4.37 -13.67 -12.88
N MET A 91 -3.10 -13.79 -12.53
CA MET A 91 -2.49 -13.02 -11.44
C MET A 91 -2.09 -11.62 -11.91
N ARG A 92 -2.36 -10.59 -11.09
CA ARG A 92 -1.78 -9.25 -11.21
C ARG A 92 -0.49 -9.20 -10.38
N PRO A 93 0.70 -9.15 -11.00
CA PRO A 93 1.95 -9.02 -10.27
C PRO A 93 2.04 -7.63 -9.63
N ILE A 94 2.47 -7.56 -8.37
CA ILE A 94 2.75 -6.32 -7.65
C ILE A 94 4.08 -6.47 -6.92
N VAL A 95 4.93 -5.46 -7.04
CA VAL A 95 6.20 -5.39 -6.31
C VAL A 95 6.00 -4.51 -5.09
N SER A 96 6.17 -5.11 -3.91
CA SER A 96 6.14 -4.37 -2.65
C SER A 96 7.48 -3.68 -2.41
N PHE A 97 7.52 -2.36 -2.56
CA PHE A 97 8.70 -1.54 -2.27
C PHE A 97 8.86 -1.20 -0.78
N CYS A 98 7.96 -1.63 0.10
CA CYS A 98 8.06 -1.34 1.53
C CYS A 98 9.41 -1.81 2.11
N GLY A 99 10.17 -0.89 2.70
CA GLY A 99 11.51 -1.18 3.26
C GLY A 99 12.65 -1.16 2.23
N SER A 100 12.36 -1.01 0.94
CA SER A 100 13.38 -0.86 -0.08
C SER A 100 14.15 0.45 0.02
N PRO A 101 15.38 0.53 -0.53
CA PRO A 101 16.18 1.75 -0.49
C PRO A 101 15.42 2.98 -0.96
N THR A 102 14.70 2.89 -2.08
CA THR A 102 14.04 4.03 -2.73
C THR A 102 12.67 4.36 -2.17
N TYR A 103 12.10 3.57 -1.26
CA TYR A 103 10.70 3.72 -0.84
C TYR A 103 10.35 5.11 -0.26
N GLN A 104 11.17 5.61 0.66
CA GLN A 104 10.93 6.93 1.28
C GLN A 104 11.21 8.06 0.29
N LEU A 105 12.24 7.92 -0.54
CA LEU A 105 12.52 8.86 -1.62
C LEU A 105 11.36 8.93 -2.61
N SER A 106 10.83 7.80 -3.05
CA SER A 106 9.68 7.74 -3.96
C SER A 106 8.47 8.43 -3.38
N LYS A 107 8.16 8.27 -2.09
CA LYS A 107 7.07 9.02 -1.43
C LYS A 107 7.30 10.51 -1.45
N TYR A 108 8.52 10.95 -1.16
CA TYR A 108 8.88 12.37 -1.18
C TYR A 108 8.75 12.94 -2.60
N LEU A 109 9.26 12.24 -3.61
CA LEU A 109 9.12 12.63 -5.02
C LEU A 109 7.64 12.69 -5.43
N THR A 110 6.81 11.73 -5.02
CA THR A 110 5.36 11.80 -5.24
C THR A 110 4.78 13.08 -4.66
N THR A 111 5.13 13.45 -3.41
CA THR A 111 4.60 14.67 -2.78
C THR A 111 4.97 15.95 -3.55
N ILE A 112 6.20 16.06 -4.06
CA ILE A 112 6.65 17.27 -4.75
C ILE A 112 6.21 17.34 -6.21
N LEU A 113 5.98 16.19 -6.87
CA LEU A 113 5.56 16.12 -8.26
C LEU A 113 4.03 16.09 -8.43
N GLN A 114 3.28 15.69 -7.41
CA GLN A 114 1.81 15.59 -7.47
C GLN A 114 1.13 16.89 -7.96
N PRO A 115 1.52 18.09 -7.46
CA PRO A 115 0.91 19.36 -7.88
C PRO A 115 1.00 19.63 -9.39
N LEU A 116 1.99 19.05 -10.08
CA LEU A 116 2.15 19.19 -11.53
C LEU A 116 0.98 18.57 -12.32
N THR A 117 0.22 17.67 -11.71
CA THR A 117 -0.85 16.90 -12.37
C THR A 117 -2.26 17.28 -11.93
N ASP A 118 -2.39 18.10 -10.88
CA ASP A 118 -3.66 18.26 -10.16
C ASP A 118 -4.64 19.22 -10.84
N LYS A 119 -4.18 20.03 -11.80
CA LYS A 119 -5.00 21.00 -12.55
C LYS A 119 -5.55 20.46 -13.88
N SER A 120 -5.35 19.18 -14.20
CA SER A 120 -5.83 18.63 -15.48
C SER A 120 -7.35 18.49 -15.48
N ARG A 121 -8.01 19.16 -16.44
CA ARG A 121 -9.48 19.10 -16.68
C ARG A 121 -10.00 17.70 -17.02
N HIS A 122 -9.10 16.79 -17.39
CA HIS A 122 -9.42 15.44 -17.86
C HIS A 122 -9.29 14.37 -16.76
N LYS A 123 -8.65 14.71 -15.63
CA LYS A 123 -8.33 13.76 -14.56
C LYS A 123 -9.49 13.65 -13.58
N LEU A 124 -10.01 12.45 -13.39
CA LEU A 124 -10.97 12.12 -12.34
C LEU A 124 -10.26 11.72 -11.05
N GLN A 125 -10.73 12.21 -9.90
CA GLN A 125 -10.21 11.80 -8.59
C GLN A 125 -11.17 10.82 -7.87
N SER A 126 -12.45 10.84 -8.22
CA SER A 126 -13.49 10.04 -7.60
C SER A 126 -14.67 9.76 -8.53
N THR A 127 -15.51 8.80 -8.14
CA THR A 127 -16.81 8.53 -8.76
C THR A 127 -17.73 9.76 -8.69
N GLU A 128 -17.60 10.58 -7.65
CA GLU A 128 -18.37 11.81 -7.47
C GLU A 128 -18.01 12.86 -8.54
N ASP A 129 -16.71 13.03 -8.83
CA ASP A 129 -16.25 13.90 -9.92
C ASP A 129 -16.77 13.43 -11.28
N PHE A 130 -16.77 12.12 -11.51
CA PHE A 130 -17.28 11.52 -12.74
C PHE A 130 -18.78 11.80 -12.92
N ILE A 131 -19.58 11.59 -11.89
CA ILE A 131 -21.02 11.85 -11.91
C ILE A 131 -21.28 13.34 -12.16
N ASN A 132 -20.54 14.21 -11.49
CA ASN A 132 -20.69 15.66 -11.69
C ASN A 132 -20.30 16.09 -13.10
N ALA A 133 -19.24 15.52 -13.67
CA ALA A 133 -18.81 15.80 -15.04
C ALA A 133 -19.78 15.29 -16.11
N THR A 134 -20.54 14.22 -15.83
CA THR A 134 -21.47 13.61 -16.79
C THR A 134 -22.89 14.18 -16.73
N LYS A 135 -23.30 14.79 -15.61
CA LYS A 135 -24.66 15.35 -15.41
C LYS A 135 -25.11 16.36 -16.47
N THR A 136 -24.20 17.19 -16.96
CA THR A 136 -24.53 18.30 -17.88
C THR A 136 -24.16 18.02 -19.33
N VAL A 137 -23.49 16.90 -19.60
CA VAL A 137 -23.03 16.54 -20.93
C VAL A 137 -24.19 16.00 -21.75
N GLN A 138 -24.30 16.49 -22.98
CA GLN A 138 -25.20 15.96 -23.99
C GLN A 138 -24.36 15.15 -24.99
N ILE A 139 -24.71 13.89 -25.18
CA ILE A 139 -24.04 13.00 -26.15
C ILE A 139 -24.99 12.82 -27.33
N PRO A 140 -24.62 13.33 -28.54
CA PRO A 140 -25.48 13.22 -29.71
C PRO A 140 -25.75 11.76 -30.11
N ASP A 141 -26.87 11.52 -30.80
CA ASP A 141 -27.30 10.18 -31.21
C ASP A 141 -26.34 9.46 -32.19
N ASP A 142 -25.49 10.19 -32.92
CA ASP A 142 -24.47 9.62 -33.80
C ASP A 142 -23.18 9.21 -33.05
N TYR A 143 -23.12 9.44 -31.73
CA TYR A 143 -22.02 9.04 -30.87
C TYR A 143 -22.36 7.81 -30.06
N LYS A 144 -21.34 7.04 -29.73
CA LYS A 144 -21.41 5.95 -28.76
C LYS A 144 -20.49 6.21 -27.60
N LEU A 145 -20.87 5.76 -26.40
CA LEU A 145 -19.95 5.70 -25.28
C LEU A 145 -18.87 4.66 -25.55
N VAL A 146 -17.63 5.05 -25.27
CA VAL A 146 -16.45 4.20 -25.41
C VAL A 146 -15.58 4.35 -24.18
N SER A 147 -15.12 3.20 -23.67
CA SER A 147 -14.07 3.14 -22.67
C SER A 147 -12.76 2.76 -23.35
N PHE A 148 -11.67 3.47 -23.04
CA PHE A 148 -10.32 3.08 -23.44
C PHE A 148 -9.50 2.70 -22.20
N ASP A 149 -8.89 1.52 -22.21
CA ASP A 149 -8.02 1.02 -21.12
C ASP A 149 -6.58 0.91 -21.63
N VAL A 150 -5.60 1.41 -20.88
CA VAL A 150 -4.19 1.30 -21.25
C VAL A 150 -3.66 -0.08 -20.91
N LYS A 151 -3.15 -0.79 -21.91
CA LYS A 151 -2.52 -2.11 -21.74
C LYS A 151 -1.30 -2.01 -20.84
N SER A 152 -1.46 -2.53 -19.62
CA SER A 152 -0.38 -2.68 -18.64
C SER A 152 0.39 -1.36 -18.36
N LEU A 153 -0.34 -0.25 -18.21
CA LEU A 153 0.19 1.12 -18.08
C LEU A 153 1.59 1.24 -17.46
N PHE A 154 1.76 0.78 -16.21
CA PHE A 154 3.03 0.93 -15.50
C PHE A 154 4.21 0.22 -16.18
N THR A 155 4.02 -1.00 -16.67
CA THR A 155 5.09 -1.77 -17.32
C THR A 155 5.38 -1.30 -18.75
N SER A 156 4.46 -0.54 -19.34
CA SER A 156 4.53 -0.07 -20.72
C SER A 156 5.20 1.31 -20.86
N ILE A 157 5.28 2.11 -19.77
CA ILE A 157 5.88 3.45 -19.82
C ILE A 157 7.42 3.39 -20.00
N PRO A 158 7.98 3.89 -21.12
CA PRO A 158 9.43 3.92 -21.30
C PRO A 158 10.10 4.87 -20.31
N LEU A 159 11.27 4.49 -19.78
CA LEU A 159 12.02 5.30 -18.81
C LEU A 159 12.37 6.69 -19.37
N GLN A 160 12.84 6.75 -20.62
CA GLN A 160 13.22 8.01 -21.25
C GLN A 160 12.01 8.93 -21.43
N LEU A 161 10.87 8.39 -21.86
CA LEU A 161 9.62 9.14 -21.98
C LEU A 161 9.18 9.69 -20.61
N ALA A 162 9.20 8.86 -19.57
CA ALA A 162 8.88 9.29 -18.21
C ALA A 162 9.73 10.47 -17.73
N LEU A 163 11.05 10.41 -17.96
CA LEU A 163 11.95 11.50 -17.59
C LEU A 163 11.66 12.77 -18.40
N GLN A 164 11.52 12.65 -19.72
CA GLN A 164 11.25 13.79 -20.62
C GLN A 164 9.92 14.49 -20.33
N CYS A 165 8.83 13.73 -20.15
CA CYS A 165 7.53 14.28 -19.79
C CYS A 165 7.58 14.97 -18.43
N THR A 166 8.29 14.40 -17.46
CA THR A 166 8.44 15.01 -16.12
C THR A 166 9.22 16.31 -16.18
N GLU A 167 10.34 16.34 -16.91
CA GLU A 167 11.11 17.57 -17.10
C GLU A 167 10.29 18.66 -17.78
N THR A 168 9.52 18.29 -18.81
CA THR A 168 8.61 19.21 -19.52
C THR A 168 7.54 19.75 -18.58
N ALA A 169 6.94 18.90 -17.75
CA ALA A 169 5.94 19.30 -16.76
C ALA A 169 6.53 20.27 -15.71
N ILE A 170 7.76 20.00 -15.24
CA ILE A 170 8.48 20.90 -14.33
C ILE A 170 8.71 22.26 -15.00
N ARG A 171 9.18 22.30 -16.25
CA ARG A 171 9.44 23.55 -17.00
C ARG A 171 8.18 24.37 -17.26
N LYS A 172 7.04 23.71 -17.49
CA LYS A 172 5.74 24.37 -17.70
C LYS A 172 5.09 24.85 -16.39
N SER A 173 5.52 24.31 -15.25
CA SER A 173 4.93 24.63 -13.94
C SER A 173 5.30 26.04 -13.50
N THR A 174 4.30 26.75 -12.98
CA THR A 174 4.50 28.01 -12.26
C THR A 174 4.71 27.80 -10.75
N GLU A 175 4.48 26.57 -10.26
CA GLU A 175 4.62 26.24 -8.84
C GLU A 175 6.11 26.06 -8.47
N PRO A 176 6.60 26.70 -7.39
CA PRO A 176 7.98 26.54 -6.96
C PRO A 176 8.21 25.12 -6.43
N LEU A 177 9.23 24.45 -6.97
CA LEU A 177 9.66 23.14 -6.48
C LEU A 177 10.71 23.30 -5.37
N PRO A 178 10.74 22.37 -4.38
CA PRO A 178 11.63 22.47 -3.23
C PRO A 178 13.09 22.12 -3.54
N LEU A 179 13.39 21.71 -4.77
CA LEU A 179 14.72 21.32 -5.24
C LEU A 179 14.93 21.81 -6.67
N PRO A 180 16.19 22.04 -7.09
CA PRO A 180 16.52 22.26 -8.49
C PRO A 180 16.07 21.11 -9.39
N THR A 181 15.71 21.41 -10.64
CA THR A 181 15.23 20.42 -11.63
C THR A 181 16.22 19.27 -11.77
N ASP A 182 17.51 19.54 -11.91
CA ASP A 182 18.54 18.51 -12.10
C ASP A 182 18.60 17.52 -10.93
N ASP A 183 18.47 18.02 -9.70
CA ASP A 183 18.45 17.17 -8.50
C ASP A 183 17.18 16.33 -8.41
N ILE A 184 16.02 16.88 -8.80
CA ILE A 184 14.77 16.12 -8.89
C ILE A 184 14.90 15.01 -9.94
N MET A 185 15.44 15.33 -11.11
CA MET A 185 15.62 14.39 -12.22
C MET A 185 16.61 13.27 -11.87
N ASP A 186 17.71 13.60 -11.19
CA ASP A 186 18.67 12.61 -10.68
C ASP A 186 18.02 11.64 -9.68
N LEU A 187 17.29 12.19 -8.70
CA LEU A 187 16.58 11.39 -7.70
C LEU A 187 15.50 10.52 -8.34
N LEU A 188 14.76 11.06 -9.30
CA LEU A 188 13.75 10.33 -10.06
C LEU A 188 14.36 9.20 -10.87
N ASN A 189 15.47 9.45 -11.56
CA ASN A 189 16.20 8.43 -12.30
C ASN A 189 16.67 7.28 -11.39
N ILE A 190 17.14 7.57 -10.17
CA ILE A 190 17.45 6.53 -9.18
C ILE A 190 16.20 5.69 -8.88
N CYS A 191 15.04 6.31 -8.65
CA CYS A 191 13.81 5.56 -8.38
C CYS A 191 13.34 4.72 -9.57
N LEU A 192 13.33 5.28 -10.78
CA LEU A 192 12.79 4.60 -11.97
C LEU A 192 13.73 3.52 -12.54
N THR A 193 15.03 3.57 -12.25
CA THR A 193 15.98 2.51 -12.61
C THR A 193 16.07 1.39 -11.58
N SER A 194 15.43 1.57 -10.41
CA SER A 194 15.45 0.60 -9.30
C SER A 194 14.31 -0.43 -9.40
N THR A 195 14.11 -1.02 -10.57
CA THR A 195 12.99 -1.91 -10.90
C THR A 195 13.28 -3.39 -10.62
N TYR A 196 14.01 -3.70 -9.55
CA TYR A 196 14.33 -5.08 -9.15
C TYR A 196 13.43 -5.58 -8.02
N PHE A 197 13.32 -6.89 -7.89
CA PHE A 197 12.58 -7.53 -6.80
C PHE A 197 13.10 -8.95 -6.52
N GLN A 198 12.73 -9.47 -5.36
CA GLN A 198 12.94 -10.85 -4.95
C GLN A 198 11.66 -11.67 -5.17
N TYR A 199 11.83 -12.90 -5.67
CA TYR A 199 10.78 -13.91 -5.81
C TYR A 199 11.37 -15.32 -5.69
N ASN A 200 10.79 -16.17 -4.84
CA ASN A 200 11.26 -17.50 -4.49
C ASN A 200 12.77 -17.54 -4.18
N GLY A 201 13.26 -16.58 -3.40
CA GLY A 201 14.67 -16.50 -3.00
C GLY A 201 15.64 -15.99 -4.08
N LYS A 202 15.18 -15.83 -5.32
CA LYS A 202 15.97 -15.27 -6.44
C LYS A 202 15.67 -13.79 -6.65
N HIS A 203 16.59 -13.09 -7.31
CA HIS A 203 16.46 -11.68 -7.63
C HIS A 203 16.22 -11.49 -9.13
N TYR A 204 15.33 -10.57 -9.48
CA TYR A 204 14.98 -10.26 -10.86
C TYR A 204 14.95 -8.77 -11.08
N LYS A 205 15.17 -8.33 -12.32
CA LYS A 205 15.02 -6.95 -12.76
C LYS A 205 13.95 -6.87 -13.85
N GLN A 206 13.03 -5.93 -13.72
CA GLN A 206 12.08 -5.60 -14.78
C GLN A 206 12.80 -4.73 -15.82
N LEU A 207 12.73 -5.17 -17.08
CA LEU A 207 13.48 -4.57 -18.19
C LEU A 207 12.82 -3.30 -18.74
N HIS A 208 11.49 -3.26 -18.72
CA HIS A 208 10.68 -2.17 -19.28
C HIS A 208 9.74 -1.59 -18.24
N GLY A 209 9.32 -0.34 -18.42
CA GLY A 209 8.31 0.24 -17.55
C GLY A 209 8.80 0.76 -16.21
N THR A 210 7.86 1.37 -15.50
CA THR A 210 7.98 1.70 -14.09
C THR A 210 7.49 0.53 -13.22
N ALA A 211 8.05 0.38 -12.02
CA ALA A 211 7.70 -0.76 -11.18
C ALA A 211 6.31 -0.59 -10.53
N MET A 212 5.40 -1.54 -10.77
CA MET A 212 4.07 -1.55 -10.15
C MET A 212 4.21 -1.74 -8.63
N GLY A 213 3.90 -0.69 -7.87
CA GLY A 213 3.98 -0.66 -6.40
C GLY A 213 5.04 0.29 -5.84
N SER A 214 5.83 0.95 -6.71
CA SER A 214 6.63 2.11 -6.31
C SER A 214 5.71 3.34 -6.15
N PRO A 215 5.81 4.10 -5.04
CA PRO A 215 4.98 5.30 -4.83
C PRO A 215 5.08 6.35 -5.94
N VAL A 216 6.28 6.52 -6.53
CA VAL A 216 6.52 7.54 -7.56
C VAL A 216 5.92 7.15 -8.91
N SER A 217 5.77 5.86 -9.19
CA SER A 217 5.24 5.39 -10.48
C SER A 217 3.84 5.93 -10.79
N VAL A 218 3.01 6.17 -9.77
CA VAL A 218 1.63 6.69 -9.95
C VAL A 218 1.64 8.10 -10.54
N VAL A 219 2.42 9.01 -9.96
CA VAL A 219 2.48 10.40 -10.45
C VAL A 219 3.18 10.47 -11.81
N ILE A 220 4.17 9.60 -12.05
CA ILE A 220 4.87 9.54 -13.34
C ILE A 220 3.96 9.02 -14.44
N ALA A 221 3.18 7.96 -14.16
CA ALA A 221 2.18 7.48 -15.10
C ALA A 221 1.15 8.57 -15.44
N GLU A 222 0.71 9.32 -14.43
CA GLU A 222 -0.20 10.45 -14.64
C GLU A 222 0.42 11.53 -15.55
N ILE A 223 1.65 11.97 -15.30
CA ILE A 223 2.36 12.96 -16.12
C ILE A 223 2.48 12.49 -17.58
N VAL A 224 2.89 11.23 -17.78
CA VAL A 224 3.05 10.66 -19.13
C VAL A 224 1.70 10.57 -19.84
N MET A 225 0.66 10.10 -19.15
CA MET A 225 -0.67 10.00 -19.74
C MET A 225 -1.23 11.37 -20.12
N GLN A 226 -1.12 12.38 -19.26
CA GLN A 226 -1.54 13.74 -19.62
C GLN A 226 -0.84 14.25 -20.88
N ASN A 227 0.46 14.00 -21.02
CA ASN A 227 1.21 14.40 -22.21
C ASN A 227 0.72 13.69 -23.49
N ILE A 228 0.46 12.39 -23.42
CA ILE A 228 -0.05 11.60 -24.54
C ILE A 228 -1.46 12.03 -24.92
N GLU A 229 -2.33 12.23 -23.93
CA GLU A 229 -3.72 12.64 -24.13
C GLU A 229 -3.84 14.03 -24.72
N GLU A 230 -3.09 15.00 -24.20
CA GLU A 230 -3.07 16.36 -24.74
C GLU A 230 -2.66 16.36 -26.21
N ARG A 231 -1.66 15.55 -26.58
CA ARG A 231 -1.24 15.42 -27.97
C ARG A 231 -2.29 14.69 -28.82
N ALA A 232 -2.88 13.61 -28.31
CA ALA A 232 -3.92 12.87 -29.01
C ALA A 232 -5.13 13.75 -29.31
N LEU A 233 -5.62 14.49 -28.30
CA LEU A 233 -6.80 15.34 -28.40
C LEU A 233 -6.53 16.57 -29.29
N SER A 234 -5.34 17.17 -29.23
CA SER A 234 -4.99 18.33 -30.08
C SER A 234 -4.79 17.97 -31.56
N THR A 235 -4.42 16.73 -31.85
CA THR A 235 -4.23 16.22 -33.23
C THR A 235 -5.43 15.43 -33.75
N CYS A 236 -6.46 15.27 -32.93
CA CYS A 236 -7.69 14.59 -33.29
C CYS A 236 -8.48 15.41 -34.32
N ARG A 237 -8.91 14.78 -35.41
CA ARG A 237 -9.68 15.44 -36.48
C ARG A 237 -11.13 15.73 -36.10
N GLN A 238 -11.66 14.95 -35.16
CA GLN A 238 -13.04 15.05 -34.70
C GLN A 238 -13.13 15.74 -33.34
N THR A 239 -14.30 16.35 -33.09
CA THR A 239 -14.63 16.90 -31.78
C THR A 239 -14.96 15.76 -30.83
N ILE A 240 -14.25 15.70 -29.71
CA ILE A 240 -14.56 14.78 -28.61
C ILE A 240 -15.39 15.56 -27.57
N PRO A 241 -16.69 15.20 -27.35
CA PRO A 241 -17.57 15.94 -26.44
C PRO A 241 -17.07 15.97 -25.00
N LEU A 242 -16.33 14.92 -24.64
CA LEU A 242 -16.07 14.53 -23.27
C LEU A 242 -14.83 13.62 -23.23
N TRP A 243 -13.84 13.93 -22.40
CA TRP A 243 -12.71 13.04 -22.13
C TRP A 243 -12.39 13.04 -20.65
N LEU A 244 -12.68 11.92 -19.98
CA LEU A 244 -12.47 11.74 -18.54
C LEU A 244 -11.65 10.48 -18.27
N ARG A 245 -10.47 10.63 -17.67
CA ARG A 245 -9.61 9.52 -17.31
C ARG A 245 -9.53 9.31 -15.81
N TYR A 246 -9.67 8.07 -15.39
CA TYR A 246 -9.37 7.60 -14.05
C TYR A 246 -8.21 6.59 -14.10
N VAL A 247 -7.00 7.07 -13.80
CA VAL A 247 -5.77 6.27 -13.87
C VAL A 247 -5.52 5.71 -15.28
N ASP A 248 -5.80 4.43 -15.53
CA ASP A 248 -5.61 3.69 -16.78
C ASP A 248 -6.88 3.61 -17.66
N ASP A 249 -8.06 3.81 -17.06
CA ASP A 249 -9.36 3.75 -17.73
C ASP A 249 -9.83 5.16 -18.14
N THR A 250 -10.27 5.32 -19.38
CA THR A 250 -10.85 6.57 -19.91
C THR A 250 -12.29 6.34 -20.34
N PHE A 251 -13.19 7.24 -19.94
CA PHE A 251 -14.55 7.35 -20.44
C PHE A 251 -14.68 8.51 -21.43
N THR A 252 -15.25 8.22 -22.60
CA THR A 252 -15.48 9.22 -23.65
C THR A 252 -16.68 8.84 -24.52
N ALA A 253 -17.01 9.71 -25.47
CA ALA A 253 -17.97 9.44 -26.53
C ALA A 253 -17.33 9.74 -27.87
N VAL A 254 -17.53 8.86 -28.85
CA VAL A 254 -16.95 8.97 -30.19
C VAL A 254 -18.02 8.68 -31.23
N ARG A 255 -17.98 9.35 -32.39
CA ARG A 255 -18.89 9.07 -33.50
C ARG A 255 -18.81 7.60 -33.89
N HIS A 256 -19.95 6.96 -34.13
CA HIS A 256 -20.04 5.51 -34.28
C HIS A 256 -19.19 4.95 -35.43
N ASP A 257 -18.96 5.74 -36.48
CA ASP A 257 -18.18 5.42 -37.68
C ASP A 257 -16.67 5.67 -37.51
N GLU A 258 -16.27 6.49 -36.53
CA GLU A 258 -14.89 6.93 -36.31
C GLU A 258 -14.21 6.23 -35.13
N ILE A 259 -14.88 5.32 -34.43
CA ILE A 259 -14.34 4.62 -33.24
C ILE A 259 -13.03 3.90 -33.58
N ASP A 260 -12.97 3.24 -34.74
CA ASP A 260 -11.78 2.51 -35.23
C ASP A 260 -10.63 3.46 -35.56
N ALA A 261 -10.93 4.52 -36.32
CA ALA A 261 -9.93 5.52 -36.70
C ALA A 261 -9.35 6.22 -35.45
N PHE A 262 -10.20 6.57 -34.49
CA PHE A 262 -9.76 7.22 -33.26
C PHE A 262 -8.97 6.28 -32.35
N HIS A 263 -9.36 5.01 -32.25
CA HIS A 263 -8.58 4.02 -31.50
C HIS A 263 -7.18 3.82 -32.10
N ASN A 264 -7.08 3.77 -33.42
CA ASN A 264 -5.79 3.71 -34.12
C ASN A 264 -4.96 4.98 -33.87
N HIS A 265 -5.58 6.17 -33.96
CA HIS A 265 -4.93 7.45 -33.66
C HIS A 265 -4.36 7.52 -32.23
N LEU A 266 -5.08 6.98 -31.24
CA LEU A 266 -4.59 6.86 -29.86
C LEU A 266 -3.34 5.96 -29.77
N ASN A 267 -3.36 4.83 -30.46
CA ASN A 267 -2.24 3.87 -30.49
C ASN A 267 -1.03 4.36 -31.29
N GLU A 268 -1.22 5.25 -32.26
CA GLU A 268 -0.14 5.88 -33.03
C GLU A 268 0.65 6.90 -32.22
N GLN A 269 0.09 7.42 -31.11
CA GLN A 269 0.78 8.38 -30.27
C GLN A 269 2.09 7.81 -29.71
N ASN A 270 2.10 6.56 -29.27
CA ASN A 270 3.29 5.96 -28.68
C ASN A 270 3.30 4.46 -28.89
N THR A 271 4.39 3.94 -29.44
CA THR A 271 4.53 2.52 -29.78
C THR A 271 4.45 1.58 -28.57
N ASP A 272 4.84 2.05 -27.38
CA ASP A 272 4.87 1.24 -26.16
C ASP A 272 3.55 1.33 -25.36
N ILE A 273 2.86 2.48 -25.42
CA ILE A 273 1.61 2.74 -24.70
C ILE A 273 0.44 2.55 -25.66
N GLN A 274 -0.26 1.43 -25.47
CA GLN A 274 -1.33 0.97 -26.36
C GLN A 274 -2.64 0.83 -25.58
N PHE A 275 -3.75 1.17 -26.23
CA PHE A 275 -5.09 1.16 -25.67
C PHE A 275 -5.87 -0.07 -26.13
N THR A 276 -6.69 -0.65 -25.26
CA THR A 276 -7.86 -1.44 -25.62
C THR A 276 -9.09 -0.56 -25.61
N ARG A 277 -10.17 -1.02 -26.22
CA ARG A 277 -11.46 -0.33 -26.19
C ARG A 277 -12.59 -1.28 -25.80
N GLU A 278 -13.57 -0.72 -25.12
CA GLU A 278 -14.88 -1.32 -24.87
C GLU A 278 -15.93 -0.32 -25.36
N VAL A 279 -16.78 -0.73 -26.29
CA VAL A 279 -17.87 0.11 -26.80
C VAL A 279 -19.13 -0.27 -26.05
N GLU A 280 -20.00 0.71 -25.81
CA GLU A 280 -21.29 0.44 -25.17
C GLU A 280 -22.09 -0.66 -25.89
N GLU A 281 -22.85 -1.40 -25.09
CA GLU A 281 -23.80 -2.40 -25.56
C GLU A 281 -25.20 -2.03 -25.08
N ASN A 282 -26.16 -1.93 -26.00
CA ASN A 282 -27.54 -1.49 -25.72
C ASN A 282 -27.60 -0.14 -24.99
N GLY A 283 -26.78 0.82 -25.42
CA GLY A 283 -26.67 2.16 -24.82
C GLY A 283 -26.10 2.15 -23.39
N LYS A 284 -25.40 1.09 -22.99
CA LYS A 284 -24.85 0.95 -21.63
C LYS A 284 -23.37 0.66 -21.63
N LEU A 285 -22.65 1.35 -20.75
CA LEU A 285 -21.22 1.15 -20.54
C LEU A 285 -20.88 1.21 -19.04
N PRO A 286 -20.30 0.15 -18.46
CA PRO A 286 -19.75 0.19 -17.11
C PRO A 286 -18.53 1.11 -17.03
N PHE A 287 -18.48 2.00 -16.04
CA PHE A 287 -17.29 2.80 -15.73
C PHE A 287 -17.23 3.12 -14.23
N LEU A 288 -16.08 2.92 -13.60
CA LEU A 288 -15.92 2.99 -12.14
C LEU A 288 -16.96 2.11 -11.39
N ASP A 289 -17.71 2.71 -10.47
CA ASP A 289 -18.80 2.07 -9.73
C ASP A 289 -20.18 2.24 -10.41
N CYS A 290 -20.21 2.79 -11.63
CA CYS A 290 -21.43 3.18 -12.34
C CYS A 290 -21.68 2.30 -13.56
N LEU A 291 -22.96 1.99 -13.80
CA LEU A 291 -23.46 1.55 -15.09
C LEU A 291 -24.07 2.78 -15.74
N VAL A 292 -23.37 3.33 -16.72
CA VAL A 292 -23.80 4.51 -17.46
C VAL A 292 -24.77 4.05 -18.54
N SER A 293 -25.92 4.69 -18.63
CA SER A 293 -26.89 4.48 -19.71
C SER A 293 -27.04 5.77 -20.49
N HIS A 294 -26.94 5.70 -21.81
CA HIS A 294 -27.18 6.79 -22.74
C HIS A 294 -28.61 6.67 -23.27
N ASN A 295 -29.46 7.63 -22.88
CA ASN A 295 -30.85 7.73 -23.32
C ASN A 295 -31.19 9.20 -23.59
N ASP A 296 -31.88 9.49 -24.70
CA ASP A 296 -32.40 10.82 -25.04
C ASP A 296 -31.31 11.92 -24.97
N ASN A 297 -30.16 11.68 -25.60
CA ASN A 297 -28.95 12.53 -25.55
C ASN A 297 -28.35 12.77 -24.14
N SER A 298 -28.89 12.16 -23.09
CA SER A 298 -28.48 12.34 -21.70
C SER A 298 -27.82 11.09 -21.11
N LEU A 299 -26.97 11.29 -20.10
CA LEU A 299 -26.32 10.21 -19.37
C LEU A 299 -27.00 9.99 -18.02
N ARG A 300 -27.38 8.73 -17.76
CA ARG A 300 -27.95 8.27 -16.50
C ARG A 300 -27.04 7.25 -15.85
N THR A 301 -27.02 7.20 -14.52
CA THR A 301 -26.13 6.33 -13.77
C THR A 301 -26.87 5.47 -12.76
N THR A 302 -26.49 4.20 -12.68
CA THR A 302 -26.94 3.26 -11.64
C THR A 302 -25.73 2.49 -11.09
N VAL A 303 -25.88 1.82 -9.95
CA VAL A 303 -24.74 1.10 -9.33
C VAL A 303 -24.37 -0.13 -10.15
N TYR A 304 -23.14 -0.16 -10.67
CA TYR A 304 -22.60 -1.33 -11.36
C TYR A 304 -22.03 -2.35 -10.39
N ARG A 305 -22.26 -3.63 -10.69
CA ARG A 305 -21.67 -4.77 -9.98
C ARG A 305 -21.14 -5.76 -11.01
N LYS A 306 -19.89 -6.19 -10.82
CA LYS A 306 -19.31 -7.23 -11.68
C LYS A 306 -20.10 -8.53 -11.55
N PRO A 307 -20.20 -9.37 -12.61
CA PRO A 307 -20.89 -10.66 -12.56
C PRO A 307 -20.39 -11.60 -11.44
N THR A 308 -19.15 -11.43 -10.99
CA THR A 308 -18.54 -12.22 -9.91
C THR A 308 -18.86 -11.71 -8.50
N HIS A 309 -19.73 -10.71 -8.34
CA HIS A 309 -20.08 -10.15 -7.03
C HIS A 309 -20.91 -11.17 -6.22
N THR A 310 -20.48 -11.52 -5.01
CA THR A 310 -21.11 -12.58 -4.20
C THR A 310 -22.08 -12.07 -3.14
N ASP A 311 -22.18 -10.76 -2.99
CA ASP A 311 -22.89 -10.08 -1.88
C ASP A 311 -22.35 -10.42 -0.48
N ARG A 312 -21.14 -10.99 -0.37
CA ARG A 312 -20.54 -11.25 0.93
C ARG A 312 -19.90 -9.97 1.47
N LEU A 313 -20.42 -9.49 2.59
CA LEU A 313 -19.92 -8.33 3.31
C LEU A 313 -19.27 -8.75 4.63
N LEU A 314 -18.86 -7.75 5.43
CA LEU A 314 -18.51 -7.97 6.82
C LEU A 314 -19.74 -8.49 7.57
N ASP A 315 -19.66 -9.71 8.09
CA ASP A 315 -20.79 -10.32 8.80
C ASP A 315 -21.08 -9.61 10.13
N GLU A 316 -22.35 -9.42 10.50
CA GLU A 316 -22.74 -8.78 11.76
C GLU A 316 -22.20 -9.56 12.99
N SER A 317 -22.06 -10.88 12.89
CA SER A 317 -21.53 -11.72 13.97
C SER A 317 -20.01 -11.64 14.14
N SER A 318 -19.29 -11.04 13.19
CA SER A 318 -17.82 -11.04 13.18
C SER A 318 -17.21 -10.29 14.38
N TYR A 319 -16.00 -10.70 14.78
CA TYR A 319 -15.23 -10.06 15.88
C TYR A 319 -14.59 -8.74 15.42
N ASN A 320 -15.44 -7.79 15.07
CA ASN A 320 -15.05 -6.45 14.62
C ASN A 320 -15.79 -5.39 15.43
N PRO A 321 -15.19 -4.19 15.58
CA PRO A 321 -15.87 -3.04 16.18
C PRO A 321 -17.21 -2.77 15.50
N THR A 322 -18.21 -2.38 16.30
CA THR A 322 -19.54 -1.98 15.79
C THR A 322 -19.44 -0.85 14.76
N SER A 323 -18.47 0.05 14.90
CA SER A 323 -18.21 1.13 13.93
C SER A 323 -17.87 0.61 12.54
N HIS A 324 -17.10 -0.47 12.40
CA HIS A 324 -16.76 -1.07 11.11
C HIS A 324 -17.98 -1.70 10.44
N LYS A 325 -18.80 -2.40 11.23
CA LYS A 325 -20.07 -3.00 10.78
C LYS A 325 -21.04 -1.93 10.30
N ALA A 326 -21.16 -0.85 11.06
CA ALA A 326 -21.98 0.30 10.71
C ALA A 326 -21.48 1.04 9.46
N THR A 327 -20.15 1.20 9.31
CA THR A 327 -19.56 1.84 8.12
C THR A 327 -19.82 1.05 6.85
N THR A 328 -19.87 -0.29 6.92
CA THR A 328 -20.26 -1.13 5.77
C THR A 328 -21.62 -0.72 5.20
N ILE A 329 -22.61 -0.48 6.07
CA ILE A 329 -23.96 -0.04 5.69
C ILE A 329 -23.94 1.40 5.17
N ARG A 330 -23.32 2.32 5.93
CA ARG A 330 -23.22 3.75 5.56
C ARG A 330 -22.57 3.95 4.21
N THR A 331 -21.46 3.28 3.92
CA THR A 331 -20.73 3.46 2.67
C THR A 331 -21.52 2.96 1.46
N LEU A 332 -22.18 1.82 1.56
CA LEU A 332 -22.97 1.27 0.45
C LEU A 332 -24.24 2.09 0.17
N THR A 333 -24.93 2.54 1.23
CA THR A 333 -26.10 3.41 1.10
C THR A 333 -25.74 4.82 0.64
N ARG A 334 -24.59 5.38 1.06
CA ARG A 334 -24.04 6.61 0.49
C ARG A 334 -23.71 6.46 -1.00
N ARG A 335 -23.10 5.34 -1.39
CA ARG A 335 -22.82 5.06 -2.80
C ARG A 335 -24.10 5.01 -3.63
N ALA A 336 -25.15 4.35 -3.14
CA ALA A 336 -26.44 4.33 -3.81
C ALA A 336 -26.99 5.73 -4.06
N GLN A 337 -26.99 6.59 -3.03
CA GLN A 337 -27.45 7.99 -3.16
C GLN A 337 -26.59 8.82 -4.10
N LEU A 338 -25.29 8.57 -4.12
CA LEU A 338 -24.37 9.28 -5.01
C LEU A 338 -24.58 8.88 -6.47
N VAL A 339 -24.69 7.57 -6.74
CA VAL A 339 -24.63 6.99 -8.08
C VAL A 339 -26.00 6.95 -8.77
N CYS A 340 -27.09 6.68 -8.05
CA CYS A 340 -28.41 6.58 -8.66
C CYS A 340 -28.94 7.97 -9.03
N ASP A 341 -29.29 8.14 -10.30
CA ASP A 341 -29.75 9.42 -10.87
C ASP A 341 -31.23 9.71 -10.64
N SER A 342 -32.03 8.68 -10.34
CA SER A 342 -33.49 8.76 -10.19
C SER A 342 -33.99 8.17 -8.89
N THR A 343 -35.14 8.63 -8.43
CA THR A 343 -35.81 8.10 -7.23
C THR A 343 -36.12 6.62 -7.36
N ASP A 344 -36.51 6.16 -8.55
CA ASP A 344 -36.85 4.76 -8.80
C ASP A 344 -35.61 3.87 -8.74
N SER A 345 -34.53 4.25 -9.43
CA SER A 345 -33.27 3.49 -9.39
C SER A 345 -32.67 3.45 -7.99
N LEU A 346 -32.77 4.54 -7.24
CA LEU A 346 -32.36 4.60 -5.83
C LEU A 346 -33.23 3.69 -4.94
N SER A 347 -34.54 3.66 -5.18
CA SER A 347 -35.48 2.78 -4.47
C SER A 347 -35.13 1.30 -4.69
N ASP A 348 -34.87 0.92 -5.95
CA ASP A 348 -34.51 -0.46 -6.29
C ASP A 348 -33.13 -0.86 -5.75
N GLU A 349 -32.16 0.03 -5.79
CA GLU A 349 -30.85 -0.16 -5.18
C GLU A 349 -30.96 -0.31 -3.65
N ASN A 350 -31.81 0.48 -2.99
CA ASN A 350 -32.05 0.34 -1.55
C ASN A 350 -32.72 -0.99 -1.19
N LYS A 351 -33.70 -1.45 -1.99
CA LYS A 351 -34.30 -2.79 -1.81
C LYS A 351 -33.25 -3.88 -1.96
N TYR A 352 -32.38 -3.76 -2.97
CA TYR A 352 -31.25 -4.67 -3.16
C TYR A 352 -30.33 -4.69 -1.94
N LEU A 353 -29.88 -3.51 -1.48
CA LEU A 353 -28.96 -3.40 -0.34
C LEU A 353 -29.57 -3.98 0.93
N HIS A 354 -30.86 -3.76 1.19
CA HIS A 354 -31.54 -4.36 2.32
C HIS A 354 -31.46 -5.89 2.29
N ARG A 355 -31.74 -6.53 1.14
CA ARG A 355 -31.60 -8.00 0.99
C ARG A 355 -30.17 -8.45 1.25
N VAL A 356 -29.18 -7.71 0.75
CA VAL A 356 -27.75 -8.02 0.97
C VAL A 356 -27.36 -7.90 2.45
N PHE A 357 -27.83 -6.87 3.15
CA PHE A 357 -27.55 -6.72 4.59
C PHE A 357 -28.17 -7.86 5.40
N THR A 358 -29.43 -8.21 5.12
CA THR A 358 -30.09 -9.36 5.76
C THR A 358 -29.33 -10.67 5.50
N LYS A 359 -28.86 -10.90 4.26
CA LYS A 359 -28.02 -12.05 3.90
C LYS A 359 -26.70 -12.12 4.69
N ASN A 360 -26.20 -10.98 5.21
CA ASN A 360 -25.00 -10.89 6.04
C ASN A 360 -25.31 -10.76 7.54
N ASN A 361 -26.49 -11.24 7.95
CA ASN A 361 -26.98 -11.33 9.33
C ASN A 361 -27.23 -9.98 10.01
N TYR A 362 -27.30 -8.88 9.26
CA TYR A 362 -27.63 -7.59 9.84
C TYR A 362 -29.12 -7.50 10.19
N ASN A 363 -29.43 -7.17 11.43
CA ASN A 363 -30.80 -6.91 11.85
C ASN A 363 -31.34 -5.56 11.33
N ASN A 364 -32.66 -5.48 11.12
CA ASN A 364 -33.33 -4.32 10.50
C ASN A 364 -33.16 -3.03 11.31
N ASP A 365 -33.11 -3.10 12.63
CA ASP A 365 -32.91 -1.91 13.47
C ASP A 365 -31.51 -1.35 13.30
N PHE A 366 -30.50 -2.21 13.22
CA PHE A 366 -29.12 -1.81 12.96
C PHE A 366 -28.97 -1.23 11.56
N ILE A 367 -29.62 -1.82 10.56
CA ILE A 367 -29.66 -1.27 9.19
C ILE A 367 -30.28 0.13 9.23
N ARG A 368 -31.51 0.27 9.74
CA ARG A 368 -32.24 1.55 9.78
C ARG A 368 -31.45 2.68 10.47
N ARG A 369 -30.76 2.36 11.57
CA ARG A 369 -29.94 3.32 12.32
C ARG A 369 -28.65 3.74 11.61
N ASN A 370 -28.12 2.90 10.73
CA ASN A 370 -26.84 3.13 10.05
C ASN A 370 -26.96 3.36 8.54
N THR A 371 -28.16 3.36 7.97
CA THR A 371 -28.40 3.86 6.62
C THR A 371 -27.99 5.32 6.53
N HIS A 372 -27.20 5.66 5.51
CA HIS A 372 -26.76 7.03 5.30
C HIS A 372 -27.97 7.93 5.02
N ARG A 373 -28.02 9.06 5.73
CA ARG A 373 -28.99 10.12 5.53
C ARG A 373 -28.21 11.37 5.13
N PRO A 374 -28.52 12.01 4.00
CA PRO A 374 -27.95 13.31 3.67
C PRO A 374 -28.33 14.28 4.79
N THR A 375 -27.35 14.75 5.56
CA THR A 375 -27.58 15.82 6.53
C THR A 375 -27.73 17.12 5.75
N THR A 376 -28.88 17.78 5.88
CA THR A 376 -29.14 19.15 5.40
C THR A 376 -28.42 20.22 6.21
N THR A 377 -27.75 19.84 7.30
CA THR A 377 -26.99 20.75 8.14
C THR A 377 -25.54 20.87 7.66
N THR A 378 -25.20 22.04 7.13
CA THR A 378 -23.90 22.70 7.35
C THR A 378 -23.71 22.96 8.85
N GLU A 379 -23.76 21.91 9.67
CA GLU A 379 -23.11 21.94 10.95
C GLU A 379 -21.67 21.58 10.65
N THR A 380 -20.84 22.62 10.53
CA THR A 380 -19.48 22.56 11.03
C THR A 380 -19.59 22.03 12.46
N ASN A 381 -19.62 20.69 12.59
CA ASN A 381 -19.26 20.06 13.84
C ASN A 381 -17.81 20.49 14.04
N ASP A 382 -17.63 21.55 14.82
CA ASP A 382 -16.42 21.92 15.54
C ASP A 382 -16.07 20.79 16.53
N THR A 383 -16.02 19.56 16.03
CA THR A 383 -15.26 18.50 16.64
C THR A 383 -13.81 18.97 16.56
N ALA A 384 -13.34 19.56 17.67
CA ALA A 384 -11.97 19.93 17.86
C ALA A 384 -11.09 18.82 17.26
N THR A 385 -10.18 19.19 16.36
CA THR A 385 -9.28 18.23 15.75
C THR A 385 -8.61 17.43 16.85
N PRO A 386 -8.63 16.09 16.79
CA PRO A 386 -8.11 15.29 17.87
C PRO A 386 -6.62 15.61 18.06
N THR A 387 -6.20 15.79 19.30
CA THR A 387 -4.81 16.10 19.66
C THR A 387 -3.85 15.08 19.07
N THR A 388 -4.26 13.81 19.06
CA THR A 388 -3.57 12.73 18.35
C THR A 388 -4.52 11.56 18.09
N THR A 389 -4.06 10.56 17.32
CA THR A 389 -4.78 9.31 17.08
C THR A 389 -3.96 8.11 17.55
N ALA A 390 -4.51 7.32 18.47
CA ALA A 390 -3.95 6.04 18.89
C ALA A 390 -4.64 4.89 18.13
N THR A 391 -3.86 3.95 17.58
CA THR A 391 -4.41 2.73 16.97
C THR A 391 -4.15 1.54 17.88
N ILE A 392 -5.20 0.85 18.32
CA ILE A 392 -5.09 -0.29 19.23
C ILE A 392 -5.75 -1.55 18.66
N PRO A 393 -5.28 -2.76 19.02
CA PRO A 393 -6.02 -4.00 18.80
C PRO A 393 -7.47 -3.91 19.27
N TYR A 394 -8.40 -4.51 18.52
CA TYR A 394 -9.78 -4.66 18.97
C TYR A 394 -9.93 -5.90 19.84
N ILE A 395 -10.30 -5.68 21.10
CA ILE A 395 -10.67 -6.67 22.10
C ILE A 395 -11.99 -6.20 22.69
N LYS A 396 -13.06 -6.92 22.41
CA LYS A 396 -14.44 -6.56 22.79
C LYS A 396 -14.52 -6.26 24.29
N GLY A 397 -15.06 -5.10 24.64
CA GLY A 397 -15.20 -4.60 26.02
C GLY A 397 -13.99 -3.81 26.50
N MET A 398 -12.77 -4.28 26.21
CA MET A 398 -11.54 -3.63 26.64
C MET A 398 -11.17 -2.43 25.76
N SER A 399 -11.21 -2.58 24.44
CA SER A 399 -10.81 -1.51 23.53
C SER A 399 -11.77 -0.32 23.59
N GLU A 400 -13.06 -0.56 23.83
CA GLU A 400 -14.05 0.49 24.05
C GLU A 400 -13.84 1.20 25.40
N ASN A 401 -13.46 0.46 26.46
CA ASN A 401 -13.07 1.06 27.74
C ASN A 401 -11.87 2.00 27.54
N ILE A 402 -10.84 1.55 26.83
CA ILE A 402 -9.65 2.38 26.54
C ILE A 402 -10.05 3.61 25.72
N SER A 403 -10.90 3.47 24.70
CA SER A 403 -11.43 4.60 23.94
C SER A 403 -12.14 5.62 24.83
N ARG A 404 -12.95 5.18 25.79
CA ARG A 404 -13.63 6.06 26.75
C ARG A 404 -12.68 6.77 27.70
N ILE A 405 -11.63 6.09 28.16
CA ILE A 405 -10.60 6.68 29.04
C ILE A 405 -9.80 7.76 28.29
N LEU A 406 -9.54 7.55 27.00
CA LEU A 406 -8.74 8.46 26.18
C LEU A 406 -9.53 9.65 25.61
N LEU A 407 -10.87 9.56 25.59
CA LEU A 407 -11.75 10.59 25.03
C LEU A 407 -11.61 11.97 25.72
N PRO A 408 -11.57 12.09 27.07
CA PRO A 408 -11.39 13.38 27.74
C PRO A 408 -10.06 14.07 27.42
N PHE A 409 -9.06 13.32 26.96
CA PHE A 409 -7.75 13.85 26.54
C PHE A 409 -7.72 14.28 25.07
N ASN A 410 -8.88 14.26 24.39
CA ASN A 410 -9.01 14.53 22.96
C ASN A 410 -8.12 13.60 22.09
N ILE A 411 -7.94 12.35 22.54
CA ILE A 411 -7.19 11.33 21.81
C ILE A 411 -8.17 10.43 21.07
N ARG A 412 -8.14 10.48 19.73
CA ARG A 412 -8.96 9.60 18.90
C ARG A 412 -8.42 8.18 18.94
N VAL A 413 -9.27 7.20 19.21
CA VAL A 413 -8.87 5.79 19.19
C VAL A 413 -9.42 5.09 17.94
N ALA A 414 -8.53 4.54 17.13
CA ALA A 414 -8.86 3.67 16.01
C ALA A 414 -8.64 2.20 16.40
N HIS A 415 -9.62 1.35 16.14
CA HIS A 415 -9.54 -0.07 16.47
C HIS A 415 -9.07 -0.89 15.27
N LYS A 416 -8.15 -1.82 15.50
CA LYS A 416 -7.58 -2.70 14.48
C LYS A 416 -7.89 -4.17 14.78
N PRO A 417 -8.60 -4.89 13.90
CA PRO A 417 -8.73 -6.34 14.01
C PRO A 417 -7.36 -7.02 13.89
N ILE A 418 -7.05 -7.96 14.79
CA ILE A 418 -5.74 -8.62 14.86
C ILE A 418 -5.65 -9.94 14.10
N THR A 419 -6.76 -10.68 14.00
CA THR A 419 -6.83 -12.00 13.35
C THR A 419 -7.82 -11.93 12.19
N THR A 420 -7.36 -11.43 11.06
CA THR A 420 -8.20 -11.33 9.85
C THR A 420 -8.10 -12.58 9.00
N LEU A 421 -9.18 -12.94 8.29
CA LEU A 421 -9.16 -14.02 7.30
C LEU A 421 -8.04 -13.83 6.27
N ARG A 422 -7.73 -12.58 5.89
CA ARG A 422 -6.59 -12.27 5.04
C ARG A 422 -5.28 -12.77 5.64
N GLN A 423 -4.97 -12.46 6.89
CA GLN A 423 -3.73 -12.91 7.51
C GLN A 423 -3.64 -14.43 7.62
N LEU A 424 -4.77 -15.10 7.87
CA LEU A 424 -4.82 -16.56 7.99
C LEU A 424 -4.70 -17.27 6.63
N LEU A 425 -5.34 -16.72 5.59
CA LEU A 425 -5.50 -17.36 4.29
C LEU A 425 -4.51 -16.87 3.23
N THR A 426 -3.87 -15.71 3.43
CA THR A 426 -2.99 -15.10 2.42
C THR A 426 -1.57 -14.91 2.97
N ASN A 427 -0.64 -15.72 2.46
CA ASN A 427 0.81 -15.56 2.64
C ASN A 427 1.46 -15.41 1.28
N VAL A 428 1.20 -14.28 0.62
CA VAL A 428 1.52 -14.07 -0.80
C VAL A 428 2.97 -13.63 -1.08
N LYS A 429 3.73 -13.25 -0.04
CA LYS A 429 5.12 -12.79 -0.15
C LYS A 429 6.08 -13.84 0.41
N ASP A 430 7.27 -13.88 -0.17
CA ASP A 430 8.40 -14.65 0.36
C ASP A 430 8.65 -14.29 1.83
N LYS A 431 8.76 -15.33 2.67
CA LYS A 431 9.16 -15.17 4.06
C LYS A 431 10.68 -14.99 4.11
N ASP A 432 11.12 -13.93 4.77
CA ASP A 432 12.53 -13.80 5.10
C ASP A 432 12.93 -14.90 6.09
N GLU A 433 14.15 -15.40 5.93
CA GLU A 433 14.78 -16.22 6.97
C GLU A 433 14.78 -15.46 8.29
N PRO A 434 14.52 -16.13 9.43
CA PRO A 434 14.46 -15.50 10.75
C PRO A 434 15.61 -14.52 11.04
N ARG A 435 16.85 -14.92 10.76
CA ARG A 435 18.05 -14.09 11.03
C ARG A 435 18.19 -12.87 10.13
N ASN A 436 17.55 -12.88 8.96
CA ASN A 436 17.63 -11.81 7.95
C ASN A 436 16.53 -10.75 8.12
N ARG A 437 15.56 -11.00 9.00
CA ARG A 437 14.48 -10.05 9.33
C ARG A 437 14.98 -8.87 10.14
N GLN A 438 14.37 -7.72 9.92
CA GLN A 438 14.64 -6.50 10.68
C GLN A 438 13.91 -6.48 12.01
N GLY A 439 14.41 -5.65 12.93
CA GLY A 439 13.71 -5.38 14.18
C GLY A 439 13.75 -6.57 15.13
N THR A 440 14.84 -7.34 15.12
CA THR A 440 14.95 -8.60 15.85
C THR A 440 15.25 -8.34 17.33
N ILE A 441 14.53 -9.03 18.21
CA ILE A 441 14.93 -9.26 19.60
C ILE A 441 15.55 -10.65 19.66
N TYR A 442 16.76 -10.75 20.19
CA TYR A 442 17.57 -11.97 20.11
C TYR A 442 18.21 -12.34 21.44
N LYS A 443 18.55 -13.62 21.57
CA LYS A 443 19.27 -14.21 22.70
C LYS A 443 20.61 -14.78 22.24
N ILE A 444 21.66 -14.52 23.00
CA ILE A 444 23.01 -15.10 22.82
C ILE A 444 23.42 -15.69 24.17
N ASN A 445 23.88 -16.94 24.17
CA ASN A 445 24.29 -17.61 25.41
C ASN A 445 25.82 -17.50 25.59
N CYS A 446 26.24 -17.52 26.85
CA CYS A 446 27.61 -17.90 27.19
C CYS A 446 27.76 -19.41 27.02
N SER A 447 28.90 -19.87 26.49
CA SER A 447 29.21 -21.29 26.38
C SER A 447 29.62 -21.90 27.74
N ASP A 448 30.20 -21.08 28.62
CA ASP A 448 30.90 -21.55 29.81
C ASP A 448 30.14 -21.28 31.12
N CYS A 449 29.00 -20.56 31.05
CA CYS A 449 28.12 -20.36 32.21
C CYS A 449 26.66 -20.18 31.80
N GLN A 450 25.75 -20.12 32.78
CA GLN A 450 24.30 -19.97 32.55
C GLN A 450 23.89 -18.57 32.06
N ALA A 451 24.83 -17.63 31.98
CA ALA A 451 24.53 -16.26 31.62
C ALA A 451 24.09 -16.14 30.15
N SER A 452 23.13 -15.27 29.90
CA SER A 452 22.66 -14.97 28.55
C SER A 452 22.47 -13.48 28.31
N TYR A 453 22.65 -13.07 27.06
CA TYR A 453 22.44 -11.71 26.60
C TYR A 453 21.19 -11.63 25.73
N ILE A 454 20.27 -10.73 26.09
CA ILE A 454 19.05 -10.43 25.34
C ILE A 454 19.22 -9.06 24.71
N GLY A 455 19.36 -8.97 23.39
CA GLY A 455 19.53 -7.68 22.71
C GLY A 455 18.37 -7.35 21.78
N GLU A 456 18.22 -6.07 21.46
CA GLU A 456 17.43 -5.62 20.31
C GLU A 456 18.31 -5.10 19.18
N THR A 457 17.80 -5.16 17.95
CA THR A 457 18.37 -4.43 16.84
C THR A 457 17.29 -4.03 15.83
N GLY A 458 17.36 -2.79 15.34
CA GLY A 458 16.60 -2.38 14.15
C GLY A 458 17.09 -3.04 12.85
N ARG A 459 18.30 -3.61 12.85
CA ARG A 459 18.88 -4.33 11.69
C ARG A 459 18.49 -5.81 11.71
N ASN A 460 19.10 -6.59 10.83
CA ASN A 460 19.04 -8.05 10.89
C ASN A 460 20.05 -8.61 11.92
N LEU A 461 19.76 -9.81 12.42
CA LEU A 461 20.56 -10.46 13.45
C LEU A 461 21.98 -10.75 12.94
N THR A 462 22.13 -11.18 11.69
CA THR A 462 23.45 -11.49 11.09
C THR A 462 24.43 -10.31 11.16
N THR A 463 23.95 -9.12 10.82
CA THR A 463 24.74 -7.88 10.90
C THR A 463 25.09 -7.59 12.35
N ARG A 464 24.12 -7.73 13.25
CA ARG A 464 24.30 -7.43 14.67
C ARG A 464 25.29 -8.38 15.36
N LEU A 465 25.25 -9.67 15.05
CA LEU A 465 26.23 -10.66 15.51
C LEU A 465 27.65 -10.30 15.06
N THR A 466 27.80 -9.83 13.82
CA THR A 466 29.11 -9.37 13.30
C THR A 466 29.63 -8.15 14.08
N GLU A 467 28.74 -7.21 14.42
CA GLU A 467 29.07 -6.06 15.27
C GLU A 467 29.51 -6.51 16.68
N HIS A 468 28.80 -7.45 17.31
CA HIS A 468 29.18 -7.99 18.62
C HIS A 468 30.52 -8.72 18.57
N ARG A 469 30.74 -9.62 17.60
CA ARG A 469 32.03 -10.31 17.42
C ARG A 469 33.19 -9.31 17.27
N ARG A 470 32.97 -8.21 16.53
CA ARG A 470 33.97 -7.14 16.37
C ARG A 470 34.22 -6.40 17.69
N ALA A 471 33.18 -6.10 18.47
CA ALA A 471 33.30 -5.44 19.77
C ALA A 471 34.06 -6.33 20.78
N THR A 472 33.73 -7.62 20.85
CA THR A 472 34.41 -8.62 21.68
C THR A 472 35.90 -8.70 21.33
N ARG A 473 36.25 -8.81 20.04
CA ARG A 473 37.65 -8.81 19.58
C ARG A 473 38.42 -7.54 19.94
N LYS A 474 37.74 -6.39 20.05
CA LYS A 474 38.35 -5.11 20.40
C LYS A 474 38.42 -4.85 21.91
N GLY A 475 37.83 -5.72 22.73
CA GLY A 475 37.70 -5.50 24.17
C GLY A 475 36.83 -4.28 24.52
N ASP A 476 35.82 -3.97 23.70
CA ASP A 476 34.97 -2.80 23.89
C ASP A 476 34.04 -2.98 25.08
N VAL A 477 34.42 -2.43 26.24
CA VAL A 477 33.67 -2.53 27.50
C VAL A 477 32.30 -1.85 27.48
N SER A 478 31.99 -1.04 26.46
CA SER A 478 30.63 -0.51 26.28
C SER A 478 29.62 -1.57 25.83
N ASN A 479 30.11 -2.73 25.36
CA ASN A 479 29.30 -3.87 24.95
C ASN A 479 29.29 -4.92 26.07
N HIS A 480 28.13 -5.19 26.67
CA HIS A 480 27.99 -6.14 27.79
C HIS A 480 28.52 -7.55 27.48
N ILE A 481 28.41 -8.02 26.23
CA ILE A 481 28.97 -9.33 25.84
C ILE A 481 30.50 -9.29 25.85
N ALA A 482 31.09 -8.21 25.34
CA ALA A 482 32.53 -8.02 25.32
C ALA A 482 33.10 -7.80 26.73
N GLU A 483 32.38 -7.07 27.58
CA GLU A 483 32.71 -6.90 28.99
C GLU A 483 32.73 -8.25 29.73
N HIS A 484 31.67 -9.06 29.58
CA HIS A 484 31.61 -10.41 30.14
C HIS A 484 32.79 -11.27 29.69
N HIS A 485 33.00 -11.38 28.38
CA HIS A 485 34.11 -12.13 27.80
C HIS A 485 35.47 -11.69 28.36
N ARG A 486 35.70 -10.37 28.49
CA ARG A 486 36.94 -9.82 29.01
C ARG A 486 37.16 -10.12 30.49
N LEU A 487 36.10 -10.10 31.30
CA LEU A 487 36.19 -10.29 32.75
C LEU A 487 36.30 -11.76 33.15
N THR A 488 35.62 -12.65 32.44
CA THR A 488 35.54 -14.07 32.81
C THR A 488 36.39 -14.97 31.92
N ASN A 489 36.89 -14.45 30.79
CA ASN A 489 37.54 -15.22 29.73
C ASN A 489 36.64 -16.34 29.16
N HIS A 490 35.32 -16.22 29.32
CA HIS A 490 34.37 -17.20 28.81
C HIS A 490 34.13 -17.06 27.30
N ASN A 491 33.90 -18.18 26.63
CA ASN A 491 33.49 -18.24 25.24
C ASN A 491 32.00 -17.88 25.08
N ILE A 492 31.69 -17.22 23.97
CA ILE A 492 30.33 -16.82 23.62
C ILE A 492 29.81 -17.71 22.51
N ASP A 493 28.63 -18.28 22.69
CA ASP A 493 27.98 -19.12 21.70
C ASP A 493 27.23 -18.24 20.67
N TRP A 494 27.97 -17.82 19.66
CA TRP A 494 27.42 -17.02 18.57
C TRP A 494 26.51 -17.82 17.63
N ASP A 495 26.72 -19.13 17.51
CA ASP A 495 26.09 -19.95 16.48
C ASP A 495 24.69 -20.41 16.91
N SER A 496 24.47 -20.61 18.22
CA SER A 496 23.13 -20.87 18.77
C SER A 496 22.27 -19.61 18.93
N ALA A 497 22.73 -18.43 18.53
CA ALA A 497 21.99 -17.19 18.67
C ALA A 497 20.55 -17.30 18.12
N GLN A 498 19.57 -16.98 18.95
CA GLN A 498 18.15 -17.21 18.69
C GLN A 498 17.42 -15.90 18.47
N CYS A 499 16.56 -15.84 17.47
CA CYS A 499 15.58 -14.76 17.35
C CYS A 499 14.37 -15.08 18.23
N LEU A 500 14.12 -14.29 19.28
CA LEU A 500 12.99 -14.49 20.19
C LEU A 500 11.69 -13.96 19.58
N THR A 501 11.73 -12.75 19.04
CA THR A 501 10.59 -12.11 18.37
C THR A 501 11.05 -10.93 17.49
N TYR A 502 10.10 -10.24 16.86
CA TYR A 502 10.38 -9.11 15.96
C TYR A 502 9.44 -7.93 16.22
N SER A 503 9.96 -6.72 16.19
CA SER A 503 9.19 -5.50 16.02
C SER A 503 9.98 -4.43 15.27
N THR A 504 9.39 -3.80 14.27
CA THR A 504 10.02 -2.66 13.59
C THR A 504 9.87 -1.36 14.39
N ASP A 505 8.95 -1.32 15.35
CA ASP A 505 8.77 -0.17 16.24
C ASP A 505 9.85 -0.15 17.33
N TYR A 506 10.53 0.99 17.47
CA TYR A 506 11.65 1.14 18.40
C TYR A 506 11.24 0.96 19.87
N PHE A 507 10.14 1.58 20.29
CA PHE A 507 9.69 1.50 21.68
C PHE A 507 9.16 0.12 22.04
N GLN A 508 8.48 -0.55 21.10
CA GLN A 508 8.09 -1.95 21.27
C GLN A 508 9.32 -2.85 21.40
N ARG A 509 10.37 -2.65 20.60
CA ARG A 509 11.60 -3.43 20.74
C ARG A 509 12.25 -3.26 22.10
N LEU A 510 12.39 -2.03 22.60
CA LEU A 510 12.94 -1.77 23.93
C LEU A 510 12.10 -2.45 25.03
N THR A 511 10.77 -2.36 24.90
CA THR A 511 9.84 -3.01 25.84
C THR A 511 9.99 -4.53 25.80
N LEU A 512 10.13 -5.12 24.62
CA LEU A 512 10.30 -6.56 24.43
C LEU A 512 11.67 -7.04 24.90
N GLU A 513 12.76 -6.31 24.62
CA GLU A 513 14.10 -6.61 25.14
C GLU A 513 14.07 -6.64 26.67
N SER A 514 13.47 -5.63 27.29
CA SER A 514 13.30 -5.57 28.73
C SER A 514 12.42 -6.71 29.26
N TRP A 515 11.32 -7.02 28.56
CA TRP A 515 10.45 -8.16 28.88
C TRP A 515 11.21 -9.49 28.91
N PHE A 516 11.93 -9.83 27.84
CA PHE A 516 12.68 -11.07 27.76
C PHE A 516 13.86 -11.09 28.73
N THR A 517 14.54 -9.96 28.96
CA THR A 517 15.62 -9.85 29.96
C THR A 517 15.12 -10.21 31.36
N ASN A 518 13.91 -9.78 31.74
CA ASN A 518 13.32 -10.08 33.05
C ASN A 518 12.81 -11.53 33.18
N LEU A 519 12.77 -12.30 32.08
CA LEU A 519 12.50 -13.75 32.13
C LEU A 519 13.77 -14.58 32.33
N GLU A 520 14.95 -13.99 32.13
CA GLU A 520 16.24 -14.68 32.31
C GLU A 520 16.69 -14.65 33.77
N GLN A 521 17.25 -15.76 34.24
CA GLN A 521 17.77 -15.87 35.61
C GLN A 521 19.10 -15.13 35.80
N THR A 522 19.96 -15.17 34.77
CA THR A 522 21.30 -14.55 34.80
C THR A 522 21.55 -13.70 33.55
N PRO A 523 20.79 -12.60 33.35
CA PRO A 523 20.98 -11.74 32.19
C PRO A 523 22.30 -10.95 32.29
N LEU A 524 23.03 -10.87 31.19
CA LEU A 524 24.21 -10.01 31.04
C LEU A 524 23.84 -8.52 30.87
N ASN A 525 22.57 -8.23 30.58
CA ASN A 525 22.10 -6.92 30.17
C ASN A 525 21.87 -5.95 31.34
N ARG A 526 22.16 -4.67 31.07
CA ARG A 526 21.57 -3.53 31.78
C ARG A 526 20.46 -2.92 30.91
N CYS A 527 19.26 -3.52 30.89
CA CYS A 527 18.13 -3.01 30.11
C CYS A 527 17.33 -1.94 30.86
N GLN A 528 16.48 -1.19 30.15
CA GLN A 528 15.51 -0.30 30.80
C GLN A 528 14.58 -1.10 31.73
N GLN A 529 14.12 -0.50 32.82
CA GLN A 529 13.17 -1.17 33.72
C GLN A 529 11.79 -1.29 33.06
N LEU A 530 11.16 -2.46 33.18
CA LEU A 530 9.77 -2.63 32.78
C LEU A 530 8.86 -1.78 33.66
N PRO A 531 7.86 -1.09 33.07
CA PRO A 531 6.81 -0.44 33.85
C PRO A 531 6.09 -1.42 34.78
N ALA A 532 5.68 -0.95 35.96
CA ALA A 532 5.07 -1.77 37.01
C ALA A 532 3.90 -2.67 36.54
N PRO A 533 2.98 -2.23 35.64
CA PRO A 533 1.91 -3.09 35.15
C PRO A 533 2.39 -4.38 34.46
N TYR A 534 3.54 -4.35 33.79
CA TYR A 534 4.10 -5.52 33.11
C TYR A 534 4.81 -6.48 34.07
N LYS A 535 5.35 -5.98 35.19
CA LYS A 535 6.02 -6.82 36.19
C LYS A 535 5.07 -7.85 36.81
N ARG A 536 3.81 -7.47 37.05
CA ARG A 536 2.77 -8.39 37.54
C ARG A 536 2.50 -9.54 36.56
N LEU A 537 2.45 -9.24 35.27
CA LEU A 537 2.24 -10.26 34.24
C LEU A 537 3.42 -11.26 34.17
N ILE A 538 4.66 -10.78 34.34
CA ILE A 538 5.84 -11.66 34.38
C ILE A 538 5.80 -12.60 35.58
N HIS A 539 5.42 -12.09 36.75
CA HIS A 539 5.26 -12.91 37.95
C HIS A 539 4.25 -14.05 37.72
N ASP A 540 3.10 -13.75 37.12
CA ASP A 540 2.07 -14.75 36.83
C ASP A 540 2.54 -15.80 35.80
N ILE A 541 3.33 -15.38 34.80
CA ILE A 541 3.93 -16.29 33.80
C ILE A 541 4.99 -17.19 34.45
N ASN A 542 5.85 -16.65 35.30
CA ASN A 542 6.89 -17.43 35.98
C ASN A 542 6.26 -18.50 36.89
N ILE A 543 5.23 -18.16 37.66
CA ILE A 543 4.45 -19.14 38.44
C ILE A 543 3.89 -20.25 37.54
N THR A 544 3.36 -19.89 36.38
CA THR A 544 2.77 -20.86 35.44
C THR A 544 3.83 -21.78 34.83
N ASN A 545 5.03 -21.26 34.53
CA ASN A 545 6.14 -22.04 33.98
C ASN A 545 6.77 -22.97 35.03
N ASP A 546 6.89 -22.53 36.28
CA ASP A 546 7.38 -23.37 37.38
C ASP A 546 6.43 -24.55 37.66
N ARG A 547 5.12 -24.32 37.57
CA ARG A 547 4.11 -25.40 37.64
C ARG A 547 4.20 -26.41 36.51
N LYS A 548 4.63 -26.00 35.31
CA LYS A 548 4.83 -26.90 34.15
C LYS A 548 6.15 -27.66 34.17
N ARG A 549 7.14 -27.19 34.93
CA ARG A 549 8.43 -27.89 35.12
C ARG A 549 8.38 -28.93 36.25
N THR A 550 7.37 -28.84 37.11
CA THR A 550 7.17 -29.72 38.27
C THR A 550 6.16 -30.85 38.01
N THR A 551 5.64 -30.93 36.78
CA THR A 551 4.81 -32.00 36.20
C THR A 551 5.51 -32.62 35.00
#